data_AF-A0A8B6HIJ3-F1
#
_entry.id   AF-A0A8B6HIJ3-F1
#
_cell.length_a   1.000
_cell.length_b   1.000
_cell.length_c   1.000
_cell.angle_alpha   90.00
_cell.angle_beta   90.00
_cell.angle_gamma   90.00
#
_symmetry.space_group_name_H-M   'P 1'
#
loop_
_entity.id
_entity.type
_entity.pdbx_description
1 polymer ?
#
loop_
_entity_poly.entity_id
_entity_poly.type
_entity_poly.pdbx_seq_one_letter_code
_entity_poly.pdbx_strand_id
1 'polypeptide(L)'
;MVKTRVCTTFVAVFVVFFVLTIFVYRFLNRVSNKSSDGKFYIPMNPHMYIQQDKSQTDYSKEMDQLNREQVSMDDPRLIQLIRNHWIENPSDAEYNLQFPDLLDPSAGQAPFVDNRMSFKERGFYVECGALDGETRSNTLMLERLRKWNGLLIEADPSNYKNLKEKHRKAFSINACLSIYPFPVIMEFKQRFSQGKLIENERDRGGKKGTIIEVQCFPLYSILLAINVTRIDFFSLDVEGDELKVLQTLPFDQVDIEMMTVEYKHIDLGEDYLKNYVENKGYDSLVKIGHYRQWANDIIFKKRKRNFR
;
A
#
# COMPACT_ATOMS: atom_id res chain seq x y z
N MET A 1 -1.18 -27.10 67.31
CA MET A 1 -1.49 -27.06 65.86
C MET A 1 -1.64 -25.61 65.43
N VAL A 2 -0.59 -24.94 64.94
CA VAL A 2 -0.62 -23.77 64.01
C VAL A 2 0.86 -23.46 63.73
N LYS A 3 1.41 -23.91 62.60
CA LYS A 3 2.68 -23.39 62.04
C LYS A 3 2.94 -23.97 60.64
N THR A 4 2.15 -23.56 59.64
CA THR A 4 2.52 -23.82 58.22
C THR A 4 1.76 -23.00 57.16
N ARG A 5 1.00 -21.95 57.51
CA ARG A 5 0.25 -21.15 56.51
C ARG A 5 0.82 -19.77 56.17
N VAL A 6 1.89 -19.32 56.82
CA VAL A 6 2.43 -17.96 56.62
C VAL A 6 3.50 -17.91 55.51
N CYS A 7 4.17 -19.04 55.21
CA CYS A 7 5.30 -19.04 54.27
C CYS A 7 4.87 -19.06 52.79
N THR A 8 3.79 -19.76 52.45
CA THR A 8 3.32 -19.88 51.06
C THR A 8 2.68 -18.59 50.54
N THR A 9 1.99 -17.83 51.39
CA THR A 9 1.39 -16.55 51.00
C THR A 9 2.45 -15.46 50.75
N PHE A 10 3.53 -15.44 51.55
CA PHE A 10 4.63 -14.48 51.36
C PHE A 10 5.40 -14.73 50.07
N VAL A 11 5.69 -16.00 49.75
CA VAL A 11 6.38 -16.36 48.49
C VAL A 11 5.52 -16.03 47.27
N ALA A 12 4.21 -16.28 47.32
CA ALA A 12 3.31 -15.95 46.22
C ALA A 12 3.21 -14.44 45.96
N VAL A 13 3.14 -13.61 47.01
CA VAL A 13 3.11 -12.14 46.88
C VAL A 13 4.42 -11.61 46.29
N PHE A 14 5.57 -12.14 46.72
CA PHE A 14 6.88 -11.76 46.16
C PHE A 14 7.04 -12.12 44.68
N VAL A 15 6.57 -13.31 44.27
CA VAL A 15 6.64 -13.74 42.86
C VAL A 15 5.73 -12.86 41.98
N VAL A 16 4.51 -12.55 42.43
CA VAL A 16 3.59 -11.67 41.70
C VAL A 16 4.17 -10.26 41.57
N PHE A 17 4.76 -9.71 42.63
CA PHE A 17 5.39 -8.39 42.60
C PHE A 17 6.60 -8.36 41.66
N PHE A 18 7.41 -9.41 41.62
CA PHE A 18 8.59 -9.52 40.74
C PHE A 18 8.21 -9.68 39.26
N VAL A 19 7.14 -10.42 38.97
CA VAL A 19 6.61 -10.54 37.59
C VAL A 19 6.01 -9.22 37.13
N LEU A 20 5.27 -8.51 37.99
CA LEU A 20 4.72 -7.18 37.70
C LEU A 20 5.82 -6.14 37.46
N THR A 21 6.90 -6.12 38.24
CA THR A 21 8.01 -5.19 38.02
C THR A 21 8.78 -5.50 36.74
N ILE A 22 8.99 -6.77 36.39
CA ILE A 22 9.57 -7.13 35.08
C ILE A 22 8.66 -6.69 33.93
N PHE A 23 7.33 -6.85 34.08
CA PHE A 23 6.37 -6.45 33.05
C PHE A 23 6.31 -4.93 32.89
N VAL A 24 6.30 -4.17 34.00
CA VAL A 24 6.36 -2.71 34.01
C VAL A 24 7.70 -2.22 33.46
N TYR A 25 8.83 -2.83 33.83
CA TYR A 25 10.14 -2.47 33.30
C TYR A 25 10.26 -2.74 31.79
N ARG A 26 9.73 -3.88 31.31
CA ARG A 26 9.65 -4.17 29.87
C ARG A 26 8.70 -3.24 29.13
N PHE A 27 7.58 -2.86 29.75
CA PHE A 27 6.63 -1.90 29.20
C PHE A 27 7.26 -0.49 29.10
N LEU A 28 7.91 -0.01 30.16
CA LEU A 28 8.60 1.27 30.18
C LEU A 28 9.78 1.30 29.19
N ASN A 29 10.55 0.22 29.07
CA ASN A 29 11.61 0.12 28.05
C ASN A 29 11.06 0.02 26.62
N ARG A 30 9.86 -0.55 26.41
CA ARG A 30 9.19 -0.56 25.10
C ARG A 30 8.73 0.84 24.70
N VAL A 31 8.33 1.67 25.67
CA VAL A 31 7.98 3.08 25.47
C VAL A 31 9.24 3.95 25.29
N SER A 32 10.39 3.55 25.87
CA SER A 32 11.63 4.33 25.84
C SER A 32 12.56 4.06 24.65
N ASN A 33 12.19 3.22 23.68
CA ASN A 33 12.95 3.10 22.43
C ASN A 33 12.71 4.34 21.54
N LYS A 34 13.38 5.43 21.90
CA LYS A 34 13.58 6.62 21.08
C LYS A 34 14.33 6.22 19.81
N SER A 35 13.69 6.44 18.66
CA SER A 35 14.39 6.51 17.38
C SER A 35 15.38 7.67 17.41
N SER A 36 16.59 7.43 16.91
CA SER A 36 17.70 8.39 16.85
C SER A 36 17.55 9.51 15.82
N ASP A 37 16.38 9.65 15.18
CA ASP A 37 16.02 10.82 14.39
C ASP A 37 14.80 11.47 15.05
N GLY A 38 14.96 12.71 15.51
CA GLY A 38 13.97 13.49 16.28
C GLY A 38 12.68 13.87 15.56
N LYS A 39 12.17 13.04 14.64
CA LYS A 39 10.79 13.12 14.14
C LYS A 39 9.94 12.22 15.02
N PHE A 40 9.12 12.81 15.88
CA PHE A 40 8.08 12.09 16.59
C PHE A 40 7.15 11.45 15.55
N TYR A 41 7.17 10.12 15.44
CA TYR A 41 6.16 9.39 14.70
C TYR A 41 4.84 9.54 15.45
N ILE A 42 3.98 10.43 14.95
CA ILE A 42 2.59 10.47 15.38
C ILE A 42 1.93 9.25 14.73
N PRO A 43 1.46 8.25 15.49
CA PRO A 43 0.72 7.13 14.91
C PRO A 43 -0.49 7.70 14.14
N MET A 44 -0.60 7.35 12.85
CA MET A 44 -1.65 7.86 11.98
C MET A 44 -3.03 7.53 12.58
N ASN A 45 -3.94 8.52 12.50
CA ASN A 45 -5.33 8.36 12.90
C ASN A 45 -5.94 7.20 12.08
N PRO A 46 -6.61 6.21 12.70
CA PRO A 46 -7.24 5.10 11.98
C PRO A 46 -8.23 5.57 10.89
N HIS A 47 -8.78 6.78 11.00
CA HIS A 47 -9.60 7.40 9.96
C HIS A 47 -8.95 8.70 9.45
N MET A 48 -8.12 8.58 8.42
CA MET A 48 -7.63 9.73 7.67
C MET A 48 -8.70 10.22 6.69
N TYR A 49 -8.98 11.50 6.70
CA TYR A 49 -9.76 12.16 5.65
C TYR A 49 -8.99 13.37 5.13
N ILE A 50 -9.19 13.67 3.85
CA ILE A 50 -8.75 14.92 3.25
C ILE A 50 -9.94 15.85 3.10
N GLN A 51 -9.72 17.12 3.41
CA GLN A 51 -10.64 18.18 3.00
C GLN A 51 -10.50 18.36 1.48
N GLN A 52 -11.64 18.35 0.80
CA GLN A 52 -11.72 18.51 -0.65
C GLN A 52 -12.53 19.75 -0.96
N ASP A 53 -12.00 20.57 -1.85
CA ASP A 53 -12.74 21.70 -2.43
C ASP A 53 -13.16 21.36 -3.85
N LYS A 54 -14.43 21.00 -4.02
CA LYS A 54 -15.02 20.64 -5.32
C LYS A 54 -15.65 21.84 -6.04
N SER A 55 -15.38 23.08 -5.59
CA SER A 55 -15.98 24.29 -6.18
C SER A 55 -15.53 24.55 -7.62
N GLN A 56 -14.41 23.96 -8.05
CA GLN A 56 -13.87 24.17 -9.39
C GLN A 56 -14.72 23.44 -10.44
N THR A 57 -15.33 24.21 -11.35
CA THR A 57 -16.36 23.70 -12.25
C THR A 57 -15.84 23.01 -13.51
N ASP A 58 -14.56 23.13 -13.84
CA ASP A 58 -13.97 22.56 -15.06
C ASP A 58 -12.57 21.97 -14.82
N TYR A 59 -12.46 21.08 -13.83
CA TYR A 59 -11.20 20.40 -13.52
C TYR A 59 -10.69 19.53 -14.69
N SER A 60 -11.55 19.11 -15.62
CA SER A 60 -11.14 18.32 -16.79
C SER A 60 -10.20 19.12 -17.70
N LYS A 61 -10.53 20.37 -18.03
CA LYS A 61 -9.66 21.19 -18.89
C LYS A 61 -8.31 21.49 -18.24
N GLU A 62 -8.30 21.69 -16.92
CA GLU A 62 -7.05 21.87 -16.20
C GLU A 62 -6.22 20.59 -16.21
N MET A 63 -6.83 19.43 -15.98
CA MET A 63 -6.13 18.14 -16.07
C MET A 63 -5.53 17.93 -17.46
N ASP A 64 -6.27 18.22 -18.53
CA ASP A 64 -5.77 18.15 -19.90
C ASP A 64 -4.57 19.09 -20.14
N GLN A 65 -4.59 20.27 -19.54
CA GLN A 65 -3.46 21.20 -19.59
C GLN A 65 -2.24 20.66 -18.85
N LEU A 66 -2.41 20.15 -17.63
CA LEU A 66 -1.32 19.57 -16.83
C LEU A 66 -0.70 18.35 -17.51
N ASN A 67 -1.50 17.52 -18.17
CA ASN A 67 -1.03 16.40 -19.00
C ASN A 67 -0.17 16.89 -20.18
N ARG A 68 -0.63 17.93 -20.92
CA ARG A 68 0.13 18.50 -22.05
C ARG A 68 1.43 19.17 -21.62
N GLU A 69 1.40 19.85 -20.48
CA GLU A 69 2.58 20.50 -19.90
C GLU A 69 3.60 19.50 -19.34
N GLN A 70 3.19 18.25 -19.10
CA GLN A 70 4.00 17.23 -18.41
C GLN A 70 4.58 17.78 -17.10
N VAL A 71 3.69 18.40 -16.30
CA VAL A 71 4.09 19.06 -15.05
C VAL A 71 4.79 18.09 -14.10
N SER A 72 5.68 18.61 -13.25
CA SER A 72 6.40 17.79 -12.29
C SER A 72 5.46 17.07 -11.33
N MET A 73 5.89 15.92 -10.80
CA MET A 73 5.10 15.11 -9.87
C MET A 73 4.67 15.87 -8.60
N ASP A 74 5.36 16.95 -8.25
CA ASP A 74 5.11 17.80 -7.09
C ASP A 74 4.46 19.16 -7.44
N ASP A 75 3.99 19.35 -8.68
CA ASP A 75 3.30 20.58 -9.08
C ASP A 75 2.05 20.80 -8.18
N PRO A 76 1.95 21.94 -7.47
CA PRO A 76 0.84 22.20 -6.56
C PRO A 76 -0.54 22.13 -7.22
N ARG A 77 -0.65 22.52 -8.50
CA ARG A 77 -1.91 22.46 -9.27
C ARG A 77 -2.33 21.01 -9.44
N LEU A 78 -1.39 20.14 -9.81
CA LEU A 78 -1.63 18.70 -9.93
C LEU A 78 -2.06 18.08 -8.61
N ILE A 79 -1.32 18.36 -7.52
CA ILE A 79 -1.61 17.82 -6.19
C ILE A 79 -3.02 18.25 -5.73
N GLN A 80 -3.38 19.52 -5.94
CA GLN A 80 -4.69 20.04 -5.55
C GLN A 80 -5.82 19.41 -6.37
N LEU A 81 -5.62 19.25 -7.69
CA LEU A 81 -6.60 18.63 -8.57
C LEU A 81 -6.82 17.15 -8.21
N ILE A 82 -5.76 16.37 -7.99
CA ILE A 82 -5.86 14.98 -7.53
C ILE A 82 -6.62 14.91 -6.21
N ARG A 83 -6.21 15.72 -5.22
CA ARG A 83 -6.84 15.78 -3.88
C ARG A 83 -8.33 16.03 -3.97
N ASN A 84 -8.74 17.02 -4.76
CA ASN A 84 -10.10 17.52 -4.75
C ASN A 84 -11.07 16.70 -5.63
N HIS A 85 -10.57 16.09 -6.72
CA HIS A 85 -11.43 15.54 -7.76
C HIS A 85 -11.20 14.05 -8.08
N TRP A 86 -10.04 13.48 -7.73
CA TRP A 86 -9.72 12.09 -8.11
C TRP A 86 -9.75 11.10 -6.95
N ILE A 87 -9.42 11.55 -5.74
CA ILE A 87 -9.36 10.69 -4.56
C ILE A 87 -10.73 10.63 -3.89
N GLU A 88 -11.17 9.43 -3.54
CA GLU A 88 -12.28 9.21 -2.63
C GLU A 88 -11.75 8.97 -1.22
N ASN A 89 -12.43 9.55 -0.23
CA ASN A 89 -12.11 9.33 1.18
C ASN A 89 -12.49 7.90 1.62
N PRO A 90 -11.87 7.37 2.69
CA PRO A 90 -12.29 6.11 3.31
C PRO A 90 -13.79 6.09 3.61
N SER A 91 -14.44 4.95 3.37
CA SER A 91 -15.87 4.81 3.63
C SER A 91 -16.18 4.75 5.14
N ASP A 92 -17.23 5.45 5.56
CA ASP A 92 -17.79 5.32 6.92
C ASP A 92 -18.79 4.17 7.05
N ALA A 93 -19.34 3.70 5.93
CA ALA A 93 -20.34 2.62 5.91
C ALA A 93 -19.73 1.27 6.30
N GLU A 94 -20.53 0.38 6.88
CA GLU A 94 -20.10 -0.98 7.19
C GLU A 94 -19.55 -1.71 5.96
N TYR A 95 -18.59 -2.59 6.20
CA TYR A 95 -18.00 -3.43 5.15
C TYR A 95 -19.08 -4.20 4.38
N ASN A 96 -18.98 -4.17 3.05
CA ASN A 96 -19.85 -4.94 2.17
C ASN A 96 -19.02 -5.95 1.37
N LEU A 97 -18.41 -6.87 2.12
CA LEU A 97 -17.57 -7.94 1.60
C LEU A 97 -18.42 -9.13 1.16
N GLN A 98 -18.03 -9.76 0.07
CA GLN A 98 -18.65 -10.98 -0.44
C GLN A 98 -18.32 -12.19 0.45
N PHE A 99 -17.11 -12.24 1.01
CA PHE A 99 -16.60 -13.29 1.87
C PHE A 99 -16.09 -12.70 3.20
N PRO A 100 -16.97 -12.16 4.06
CA PRO A 100 -16.57 -11.47 5.28
C PRO A 100 -15.77 -12.36 6.25
N ASP A 101 -16.02 -13.67 6.26
CA ASP A 101 -15.31 -14.61 7.14
C ASP A 101 -13.93 -15.04 6.60
N LEU A 102 -13.61 -14.74 5.33
CA LEU A 102 -12.28 -14.95 4.78
C LEU A 102 -11.33 -13.88 5.33
N LEU A 103 -10.46 -14.29 6.24
CA LEU A 103 -9.52 -13.36 6.90
C LEU A 103 -8.46 -12.83 5.94
N ASP A 104 -7.86 -13.72 5.14
CA ASP A 104 -6.82 -13.39 4.18
C ASP A 104 -7.25 -13.83 2.78
N PRO A 105 -7.61 -12.89 1.89
CA PRO A 105 -7.89 -13.22 0.49
C PRO A 105 -6.63 -13.31 -0.37
N SER A 106 -5.46 -12.92 0.16
CA SER A 106 -4.18 -12.93 -0.57
C SER A 106 -3.63 -14.35 -0.75
N ALA A 107 -2.59 -14.51 -1.56
CA ALA A 107 -1.88 -15.78 -1.73
C ALA A 107 -0.81 -16.06 -0.65
N GLY A 108 -0.82 -15.31 0.46
CA GLY A 108 0.14 -15.41 1.57
C GLY A 108 1.03 -14.17 1.77
N GLN A 109 0.93 -13.17 0.90
CA GLN A 109 1.62 -11.87 1.04
C GLN A 109 1.23 -11.20 2.35
N ALA A 110 -0.07 -11.06 2.65
CA ALA A 110 -0.52 -10.30 3.82
C ALA A 110 -0.04 -10.91 5.16
N PRO A 111 -0.17 -12.23 5.42
CA PRO A 111 0.37 -12.87 6.61
C PRO A 111 1.89 -12.79 6.72
N PHE A 112 2.61 -12.91 5.60
CA PHE A 112 4.07 -12.78 5.60
C PHE A 112 4.51 -11.37 6.02
N VAL A 113 3.88 -10.34 5.45
CA VAL A 113 4.13 -8.93 5.79
C VAL A 113 3.78 -8.68 7.26
N ASP A 114 2.61 -9.14 7.71
CA ASP A 114 2.15 -8.98 9.09
C ASP A 114 3.16 -9.55 10.10
N ASN A 115 3.62 -10.78 9.86
CA ASN A 115 4.67 -11.41 10.67
C ASN A 115 5.98 -10.61 10.63
N ARG A 116 6.44 -10.23 9.43
CA ARG A 116 7.72 -9.55 9.25
C ARG A 116 7.75 -8.14 9.82
N MET A 117 6.58 -7.51 9.96
CA MET A 117 6.37 -6.22 10.62
C MET A 117 6.01 -6.37 12.11
N SER A 118 6.18 -7.57 12.68
CA SER A 118 5.94 -7.84 14.10
C SER A 118 4.52 -7.48 14.54
N PHE A 119 3.53 -7.79 13.69
CA PHE A 119 2.12 -7.58 13.95
C PHE A 119 1.78 -6.10 14.23
N LYS A 120 2.46 -5.19 13.52
CA LYS A 120 2.28 -3.74 13.65
C LYS A 120 0.80 -3.39 13.48
N GLU A 121 0.28 -2.55 14.37
CA GLU A 121 -1.03 -1.93 14.23
C GLU A 121 -0.91 -0.52 13.64
N ARG A 122 -1.99 -0.03 13.02
CA ARG A 122 -2.09 1.35 12.50
C ARG A 122 -0.95 1.73 11.53
N GLY A 123 -0.59 0.80 10.66
CA GLY A 123 0.28 1.09 9.52
C GLY A 123 -0.46 1.76 8.37
N PHE A 124 0.28 2.16 7.35
CA PHE A 124 -0.28 2.68 6.10
C PHE A 124 0.16 1.80 4.92
N TYR A 125 -0.78 1.32 4.12
CA TYR A 125 -0.46 0.57 2.90
C TYR A 125 -0.83 1.33 1.62
N VAL A 126 -0.21 0.94 0.53
CA VAL A 126 -0.66 1.28 -0.82
C VAL A 126 -0.85 -0.03 -1.58
N GLU A 127 -1.97 -0.21 -2.27
CA GLU A 127 -2.23 -1.33 -3.17
C GLU A 127 -2.58 -0.78 -4.55
N CYS A 128 -1.74 -1.06 -5.53
CA CYS A 128 -1.99 -0.76 -6.93
C CYS A 128 -2.27 -2.07 -7.68
N GLY A 129 -3.36 -2.11 -8.44
CA GLY A 129 -3.99 -3.35 -8.88
C GLY A 129 -5.07 -3.84 -7.90
N ALA A 130 -5.80 -2.90 -7.28
CA ALA A 130 -6.74 -3.22 -6.20
C ALA A 130 -8.00 -4.00 -6.66
N LEU A 131 -8.21 -4.16 -7.97
CA LEU A 131 -9.30 -4.93 -8.56
C LEU A 131 -10.67 -4.49 -8.00
N ASP A 132 -11.43 -5.42 -7.43
CA ASP A 132 -12.75 -5.20 -6.85
C ASP A 132 -12.68 -4.85 -5.36
N GLY A 133 -11.49 -4.58 -4.82
CA GLY A 133 -11.25 -4.24 -3.43
C GLY A 133 -11.32 -5.41 -2.45
N GLU A 134 -11.51 -6.66 -2.88
CA GLU A 134 -11.63 -7.82 -1.99
C GLU A 134 -10.91 -9.05 -2.54
N THR A 135 -11.24 -9.43 -3.76
CA THR A 135 -10.70 -10.61 -4.44
C THR A 135 -9.18 -10.46 -4.54
N ARG A 136 -8.46 -11.36 -3.85
CA ARG A 136 -6.99 -11.43 -3.88
C ARG A 136 -6.25 -10.25 -3.25
N SER A 137 -6.96 -9.39 -2.51
CA SER A 137 -6.34 -8.19 -1.94
C SER A 137 -5.20 -8.53 -0.99
N ASN A 138 -4.04 -7.93 -1.22
CA ASN A 138 -2.87 -8.07 -0.36
C ASN A 138 -2.97 -7.24 0.92
N THR A 139 -3.99 -6.39 1.06
CA THR A 139 -4.09 -5.42 2.16
C THR A 139 -5.34 -5.54 3.02
N LEU A 140 -6.39 -6.22 2.54
CA LEU A 140 -7.66 -6.33 3.29
C LEU A 140 -7.48 -6.93 4.68
N MET A 141 -6.63 -7.96 4.82
CA MET A 141 -6.33 -8.57 6.12
C MET A 141 -5.69 -7.56 7.08
N LEU A 142 -4.74 -6.75 6.60
CA LEU A 142 -4.04 -5.74 7.40
C LEU A 142 -4.99 -4.61 7.82
N GLU A 143 -5.86 -4.18 6.91
CA GLU A 143 -6.91 -3.21 7.19
C GLU A 143 -7.81 -3.70 8.34
N ARG A 144 -8.36 -4.91 8.22
CA ARG A 144 -9.34 -5.46 9.15
C ARG A 144 -8.75 -5.88 10.51
N LEU A 145 -7.60 -6.54 10.50
CA LEU A 145 -7.00 -7.13 11.72
C LEU A 145 -6.04 -6.18 12.43
N ARG A 146 -5.34 -5.32 11.69
CA ARG A 146 -4.33 -4.42 12.23
C ARG A 146 -4.76 -2.96 12.25
N LYS A 147 -5.97 -2.65 11.78
CA LYS A 147 -6.50 -1.28 11.69
C LYS A 147 -5.57 -0.37 10.89
N TRP A 148 -4.98 -0.93 9.84
CA TRP A 148 -4.18 -0.13 8.91
C TRP A 148 -5.11 0.73 8.08
N ASN A 149 -4.66 1.95 7.81
CA ASN A 149 -5.26 2.78 6.77
C ASN A 149 -4.47 2.53 5.46
N GLY A 150 -4.94 3.06 4.34
CA GLY A 150 -4.20 2.92 3.11
C GLY A 150 -4.80 3.64 1.92
N LEU A 151 -4.24 3.33 0.75
CA LEU A 151 -4.65 3.83 -0.56
C LEU A 151 -4.80 2.66 -1.52
N LEU A 152 -5.96 2.59 -2.18
CA LEU A 152 -6.28 1.61 -3.22
C LEU A 152 -6.30 2.31 -4.59
N ILE A 153 -5.51 1.80 -5.53
CA ILE A 153 -5.39 2.35 -6.89
C ILE A 153 -5.85 1.26 -7.87
N GLU A 154 -6.85 1.59 -8.69
CA GLU A 154 -7.38 0.68 -9.71
C GLU A 154 -7.64 1.44 -11.01
N ALA A 155 -7.04 0.98 -12.10
CA ALA A 155 -7.13 1.64 -13.39
C ALA A 155 -8.44 1.32 -14.13
N ASP A 156 -8.94 0.07 -14.05
CA ASP A 156 -10.16 -0.34 -14.76
C ASP A 156 -11.41 0.25 -14.08
N PRO A 157 -12.17 1.15 -14.73
CA PRO A 157 -13.35 1.77 -14.14
C PRO A 157 -14.43 0.77 -13.71
N SER A 158 -14.50 -0.39 -14.38
CA SER A 158 -15.47 -1.45 -14.04
C SER A 158 -15.08 -2.13 -12.73
N ASN A 159 -13.80 -2.43 -12.54
CA ASN A 159 -13.27 -2.97 -11.29
C ASN A 159 -13.41 -1.94 -10.17
N TYR A 160 -13.03 -0.68 -10.43
CA TYR A 160 -13.13 0.40 -9.45
C TYR A 160 -14.56 0.63 -8.97
N LYS A 161 -15.55 0.49 -9.87
CA LYS A 161 -16.96 0.53 -9.46
C LYS A 161 -17.27 -0.53 -8.41
N ASN A 162 -16.82 -1.77 -8.62
CA ASN A 162 -17.01 -2.86 -7.65
C ASN A 162 -16.23 -2.60 -6.34
N LEU A 163 -15.02 -2.04 -6.44
CA LEU A 163 -14.19 -1.67 -5.29
C LEU A 163 -14.92 -0.72 -4.35
N LYS A 164 -15.56 0.33 -4.88
CA LYS A 164 -16.32 1.30 -4.06
C LYS A 164 -17.44 0.64 -3.27
N GLU A 165 -18.11 -0.34 -3.87
CA GLU A 165 -19.20 -1.07 -3.20
C GLU A 165 -18.72 -1.88 -2.00
N LYS A 166 -17.42 -2.16 -1.85
CA LYS A 166 -16.87 -2.90 -0.69
C LYS A 166 -16.76 -2.08 0.59
N HIS A 167 -16.89 -0.75 0.48
CA HIS A 167 -16.76 0.18 1.62
C HIS A 167 -15.43 0.01 2.38
N ARG A 168 -14.33 -0.16 1.65
CA ARG A 168 -12.98 -0.24 2.21
C ARG A 168 -12.66 0.99 3.07
N LYS A 169 -11.89 0.80 4.14
CA LYS A 169 -11.51 1.87 5.09
C LYS A 169 -10.20 2.55 4.68
N ALA A 170 -10.07 2.81 3.39
CA ALA A 170 -8.88 3.35 2.74
C ALA A 170 -9.27 4.39 1.69
N PHE A 171 -8.36 5.30 1.40
CA PHE A 171 -8.49 6.16 0.22
C PHE A 171 -8.59 5.29 -1.03
N SER A 172 -9.33 5.73 -2.04
CA SER A 172 -9.34 5.05 -3.32
C SER A 172 -9.28 6.02 -4.49
N ILE A 173 -8.70 5.60 -5.60
CA ILE A 173 -8.60 6.40 -6.82
C ILE A 173 -8.77 5.52 -8.05
N ASN A 174 -9.58 5.98 -9.01
CA ASN A 174 -9.70 5.36 -10.33
C ASN A 174 -8.68 5.98 -11.30
N ALA A 175 -7.46 5.48 -11.24
CA ALA A 175 -6.35 5.92 -12.08
C ALA A 175 -5.32 4.80 -12.20
N CYS A 176 -4.46 4.87 -13.20
CA CYS A 176 -3.23 4.08 -13.25
C CYS A 176 -2.08 4.81 -12.54
N LEU A 177 -1.03 4.07 -12.21
CA LEU A 177 0.26 4.68 -11.90
C LEU A 177 0.98 5.03 -13.19
N SER A 178 1.49 6.27 -13.27
CA SER A 178 2.26 6.73 -14.42
C SER A 178 3.62 6.03 -14.46
N ILE A 179 3.95 5.50 -15.63
CA ILE A 179 5.30 5.01 -15.97
C ILE A 179 6.27 6.16 -16.32
N TYR A 180 5.80 7.41 -16.23
CA TYR A 180 6.58 8.63 -16.42
C TYR A 180 6.56 9.51 -15.15
N PRO A 181 7.54 10.41 -14.95
CA PRO A 181 7.58 11.30 -13.79
C PRO A 181 6.64 12.53 -13.95
N PHE A 182 5.49 12.36 -14.62
CA PHE A 182 4.48 13.39 -14.88
C PHE A 182 3.10 12.73 -15.13
N PRO A 183 1.98 13.48 -15.01
CA PRO A 183 0.66 12.95 -15.33
C PRO A 183 0.48 12.75 -16.84
N VAL A 184 -0.22 11.69 -17.23
CA VAL A 184 -0.42 11.33 -18.64
C VAL A 184 -1.67 10.48 -18.81
N ILE A 185 -2.32 10.60 -19.96
CA ILE A 185 -3.41 9.69 -20.38
C ILE A 185 -2.79 8.57 -21.20
N MET A 186 -3.14 7.32 -20.87
CA MET A 186 -2.66 6.14 -21.58
C MET A 186 -3.81 5.24 -22.01
N GLU A 187 -3.59 4.49 -23.09
CA GLU A 187 -4.49 3.41 -23.47
C GLU A 187 -4.36 2.26 -22.47
N PHE A 188 -5.49 1.66 -22.10
CA PHE A 188 -5.58 0.55 -21.18
C PHE A 188 -6.54 -0.50 -21.71
N LYS A 189 -6.14 -1.76 -21.59
CA LYS A 189 -6.93 -2.92 -22.02
C LYS A 189 -7.66 -3.51 -20.83
N GLN A 190 -8.95 -3.24 -20.69
CA GLN A 190 -9.80 -3.78 -19.63
C GLN A 190 -9.97 -5.29 -19.76
N ARG A 191 -9.54 -6.03 -18.73
CA ARG A 191 -9.64 -7.49 -18.66
C ARG A 191 -9.76 -8.01 -17.21
N PHE A 192 -10.66 -7.43 -16.40
CA PHE A 192 -10.86 -7.83 -15.01
C PHE A 192 -9.51 -7.93 -14.27
N SER A 193 -9.05 -9.13 -13.90
CA SER A 193 -7.79 -9.38 -13.19
C SER A 193 -6.56 -9.56 -14.11
N GLN A 194 -6.59 -9.01 -15.33
CA GLN A 194 -5.47 -9.06 -16.30
C GLN A 194 -5.43 -7.75 -17.11
N GLY A 195 -6.01 -6.68 -16.57
CA GLY A 195 -6.02 -5.38 -17.23
C GLY A 195 -4.64 -4.75 -17.18
N LYS A 196 -4.20 -4.16 -18.29
CA LYS A 196 -2.86 -3.57 -18.38
C LYS A 196 -2.81 -2.37 -19.31
N LEU A 197 -1.79 -1.53 -19.15
CA LEU A 197 -1.51 -0.45 -20.10
C LEU A 197 -1.11 -1.02 -21.46
N ILE A 198 -1.37 -0.23 -22.49
CA ILE A 198 -1.00 -0.52 -23.88
C ILE A 198 0.13 0.44 -24.25
N GLU A 199 1.31 -0.11 -24.51
CA GLU A 199 2.48 0.68 -24.91
C GLU A 199 2.92 0.40 -26.35
N ASN A 200 2.54 -0.76 -26.89
CA ASN A 200 2.88 -1.15 -28.25
C ASN A 200 1.80 -2.03 -28.90
N GLU A 201 1.96 -2.29 -30.19
CA GLU A 201 1.01 -3.10 -30.97
C GLU A 201 0.88 -4.56 -30.46
N ARG A 202 1.87 -5.10 -29.74
CA ARG A 202 1.73 -6.43 -29.11
C ARG A 202 0.80 -6.39 -27.90
N ASP A 203 0.63 -5.25 -27.25
CA ASP A 203 -0.33 -5.10 -26.14
C ASP A 203 -1.76 -4.95 -26.67
N ARG A 204 -1.89 -4.25 -27.81
CA ARG A 204 -3.13 -4.19 -28.59
C ARG A 204 -3.53 -5.58 -29.09
N GLY A 205 -2.59 -6.29 -29.72
CA GLY A 205 -2.77 -7.64 -30.25
C GLY A 205 -2.89 -8.71 -29.16
N GLY A 206 -4.01 -9.44 -29.10
CA GLY A 206 -4.18 -10.52 -28.12
C GLY A 206 -5.63 -10.94 -27.92
N LYS A 207 -5.92 -11.66 -26.82
CA LYS A 207 -7.29 -12.05 -26.45
C LYS A 207 -8.20 -10.82 -26.30
N LYS A 208 -9.51 -11.02 -26.52
CA LYS A 208 -10.56 -9.98 -26.43
C LYS A 208 -10.45 -9.18 -25.13
N GLY A 209 -10.61 -7.86 -25.23
CA GLY A 209 -10.67 -6.89 -24.14
C GLY A 209 -11.09 -5.53 -24.70
N THR A 210 -11.69 -4.68 -23.87
CA THR A 210 -12.09 -3.32 -24.27
C THR A 210 -10.89 -2.39 -24.09
N ILE A 211 -10.58 -1.60 -25.11
CA ILE A 211 -9.54 -0.56 -25.01
C ILE A 211 -10.22 0.74 -24.59
N ILE A 212 -9.70 1.36 -23.55
CA ILE A 212 -10.14 2.65 -23.03
C ILE A 212 -8.93 3.56 -22.81
N GLU A 213 -9.18 4.84 -22.61
CA GLU A 213 -8.18 5.76 -22.09
C GLU A 213 -8.34 5.89 -20.57
N VAL A 214 -7.23 5.91 -19.86
CA VAL A 214 -7.18 6.09 -18.41
C VAL A 214 -6.18 7.17 -18.05
N GLN A 215 -6.52 7.99 -17.06
CA GLN A 215 -5.58 8.94 -16.48
C GLN A 215 -4.59 8.19 -15.59
N CYS A 216 -3.30 8.41 -15.81
CA CYS A 216 -2.24 7.94 -14.93
C CYS A 216 -1.62 9.10 -14.15
N PHE A 217 -1.30 8.86 -12.89
CA PHE A 217 -0.58 9.80 -12.04
C PHE A 217 0.70 9.16 -11.50
N PRO A 218 1.79 9.91 -11.37
CA PRO A 218 2.94 9.46 -10.60
C PRO A 218 2.50 9.14 -9.17
N LEU A 219 2.96 8.01 -8.61
CA LEU A 219 2.57 7.62 -7.24
C LEU A 219 2.88 8.74 -6.24
N TYR A 220 3.99 9.44 -6.43
CA TYR A 220 4.39 10.55 -5.56
C TYR A 220 3.35 11.68 -5.53
N SER A 221 2.74 12.02 -6.67
CA SER A 221 1.68 13.04 -6.74
C SER A 221 0.45 12.64 -5.92
N ILE A 222 0.03 11.36 -6.03
CA ILE A 222 -1.12 10.84 -5.28
C ILE A 222 -0.84 10.85 -3.77
N LEU A 223 0.37 10.43 -3.38
CA LEU A 223 0.83 10.42 -1.99
C LEU A 223 0.84 11.84 -1.39
N LEU A 224 1.35 12.84 -2.11
CA LEU A 224 1.29 14.24 -1.70
C LEU A 224 -0.15 14.74 -1.58
N ALA A 225 -1.05 14.32 -2.48
CA ALA A 225 -2.47 14.68 -2.44
C ALA A 225 -3.20 14.15 -1.20
N ILE A 226 -2.67 13.13 -0.51
CA ILE A 226 -3.19 12.64 0.78
C ILE A 226 -2.28 12.95 1.98
N ASN A 227 -1.24 13.77 1.79
CA ASN A 227 -0.25 14.10 2.81
C ASN A 227 0.46 12.87 3.42
N VAL A 228 0.76 11.88 2.59
CA VAL A 228 1.50 10.68 2.99
C VAL A 228 2.83 10.65 2.25
N THR A 229 3.92 10.33 2.96
CA THR A 229 5.22 10.06 2.34
C THR A 229 5.88 8.80 2.90
N ARG A 230 5.25 8.16 3.87
CA ARG A 230 5.69 6.90 4.47
C ARG A 230 4.66 5.82 4.23
N ILE A 231 5.11 4.70 3.70
CA ILE A 231 4.32 3.52 3.40
C ILE A 231 4.93 2.34 4.16
N ASP A 232 4.13 1.69 5.00
CA ASP A 232 4.56 0.49 5.70
C ASP A 232 4.57 -0.72 4.75
N PHE A 233 3.59 -0.81 3.86
CA PHE A 233 3.50 -1.87 2.86
C PHE A 233 3.01 -1.36 1.51
N PHE A 234 3.79 -1.58 0.45
CA PHE A 234 3.40 -1.27 -0.93
C PHE A 234 3.19 -2.56 -1.73
N SER A 235 1.95 -2.83 -2.14
CA SER A 235 1.61 -3.89 -3.07
C SER A 235 1.51 -3.33 -4.49
N LEU A 236 2.37 -3.80 -5.38
CA LEU A 236 2.45 -3.36 -6.77
C LEU A 236 2.24 -4.55 -7.71
N ASP A 237 1.04 -4.61 -8.29
CA ASP A 237 0.62 -5.61 -9.26
C ASP A 237 -0.11 -4.88 -10.40
N VAL A 238 0.60 -4.56 -11.48
CA VAL A 238 0.07 -3.75 -12.60
C VAL A 238 0.26 -4.45 -13.94
N GLU A 239 0.39 -5.78 -13.90
CA GLU A 239 0.41 -6.68 -15.07
C GLU A 239 1.51 -6.32 -16.09
N GLY A 240 2.72 -5.97 -15.60
CA GLY A 240 3.95 -5.86 -16.39
C GLY A 240 4.69 -4.52 -16.33
N ASP A 241 4.04 -3.47 -15.81
CA ASP A 241 4.62 -2.13 -15.71
C ASP A 241 5.34 -1.84 -14.37
N GLU A 242 5.51 -2.86 -13.52
CA GLU A 242 6.01 -2.70 -12.15
C GLU A 242 7.36 -2.00 -12.12
N LEU A 243 8.29 -2.44 -12.96
CA LEU A 243 9.63 -1.88 -13.04
C LEU A 243 9.61 -0.41 -13.48
N LYS A 244 8.76 -0.05 -14.44
CA LYS A 244 8.68 1.32 -14.96
C LYS A 244 8.07 2.26 -13.92
N VAL A 245 7.04 1.82 -13.21
CA VAL A 245 6.50 2.54 -12.05
C VAL A 245 7.58 2.73 -10.98
N LEU A 246 8.34 1.68 -10.63
CA LEU A 246 9.44 1.79 -9.67
C LEU A 246 10.59 2.69 -10.16
N GLN A 247 10.73 2.91 -11.46
CA GLN A 247 11.71 3.82 -12.04
C GLN A 247 11.33 5.30 -11.89
N THR A 248 10.04 5.62 -11.72
CA THR A 248 9.59 7.00 -11.48
C THR A 248 9.65 7.40 -10.00
N LEU A 249 9.75 6.45 -9.07
CA LEU A 249 9.70 6.74 -7.63
C LEU A 249 10.92 7.53 -7.11
N PRO A 250 10.70 8.68 -6.44
CA PRO A 250 11.75 9.36 -5.70
C PRO A 250 11.97 8.67 -4.34
N PHE A 251 12.79 7.61 -4.31
CA PHE A 251 13.08 6.80 -3.12
C PHE A 251 13.73 7.56 -1.94
N ASP A 252 14.22 8.78 -2.18
CA ASP A 252 14.72 9.71 -1.19
C ASP A 252 13.59 10.51 -0.49
N GLN A 253 12.45 10.67 -1.16
CA GLN A 253 11.28 11.43 -0.69
C GLN A 253 10.15 10.51 -0.20
N VAL A 254 10.08 9.26 -0.69
CA VAL A 254 9.09 8.26 -0.27
C VAL A 254 9.74 7.13 0.53
N ASP A 255 9.31 6.97 1.78
CA ASP A 255 9.80 5.95 2.71
C ASP A 255 8.92 4.71 2.69
N ILE A 256 9.31 3.68 1.94
CA ILE A 256 8.61 2.39 1.87
C ILE A 256 9.33 1.36 2.73
N GLU A 257 8.69 0.78 3.75
CA GLU A 257 9.33 -0.21 4.63
C GLU A 257 9.35 -1.62 4.01
N MET A 258 8.22 -2.07 3.46
CA MET A 258 8.10 -3.35 2.75
C MET A 258 7.32 -3.18 1.44
N MET A 259 7.63 -4.00 0.45
CA MET A 259 6.86 -4.06 -0.80
C MET A 259 6.71 -5.49 -1.31
N THR A 260 5.60 -5.76 -1.96
CA THR A 260 5.41 -6.94 -2.82
C THR A 260 5.29 -6.44 -4.25
N VAL A 261 6.01 -7.07 -5.17
CA VAL A 261 6.06 -6.66 -6.57
C VAL A 261 5.89 -7.88 -7.46
N GLU A 262 4.91 -7.85 -8.38
CA GLU A 262 4.72 -8.92 -9.36
C GLU A 262 5.93 -8.97 -10.32
N TYR A 263 6.43 -10.17 -10.64
CA TYR A 263 7.58 -10.35 -11.53
C TYR A 263 7.26 -11.05 -12.85
N LYS A 264 6.04 -11.55 -13.03
CA LYS A 264 5.69 -12.47 -14.13
C LYS A 264 5.69 -11.80 -15.49
N HIS A 265 5.24 -10.54 -15.55
CA HIS A 265 4.97 -9.83 -16.79
C HIS A 265 6.06 -8.81 -17.16
N ILE A 266 7.20 -8.85 -16.47
CA ILE A 266 8.32 -7.93 -16.70
C ILE A 266 9.19 -8.39 -17.88
N ASP A 267 9.24 -7.57 -18.93
CA ASP A 267 10.02 -7.84 -20.16
C ASP A 267 11.51 -8.11 -19.91
N LEU A 268 12.13 -7.38 -18.98
CA LEU A 268 13.54 -7.53 -18.60
C LEU A 268 13.79 -8.71 -17.66
N GLY A 269 12.73 -9.39 -17.22
CA GLY A 269 12.78 -10.56 -16.36
C GLY A 269 12.96 -10.24 -14.88
N GLU A 270 12.75 -11.29 -14.08
CA GLU A 270 12.73 -11.24 -12.62
C GLU A 270 14.06 -10.76 -12.01
N ASP A 271 15.19 -11.24 -12.52
CA ASP A 271 16.52 -10.89 -11.98
C ASP A 271 16.80 -9.39 -12.12
N TYR A 272 16.34 -8.77 -13.20
CA TYR A 272 16.50 -7.33 -13.40
C TYR A 272 15.69 -6.54 -12.37
N LEU A 273 14.41 -6.91 -12.16
CA LEU A 273 13.57 -6.29 -11.13
C LEU A 273 14.24 -6.41 -9.76
N LYS A 274 14.65 -7.61 -9.38
CA LYS A 274 15.29 -7.88 -8.09
C LYS A 274 16.53 -7.01 -7.90
N ASN A 275 17.43 -7.00 -8.88
CA ASN A 275 18.65 -6.19 -8.82
C ASN A 275 18.35 -4.69 -8.75
N TYR A 276 17.37 -4.19 -9.51
CA TYR A 276 16.95 -2.80 -9.47
C TYR A 276 16.49 -2.41 -8.05
N VAL A 277 15.58 -3.17 -7.45
CA VAL A 277 15.03 -2.90 -6.12
C VAL A 277 16.10 -3.04 -5.03
N GLU A 278 16.98 -4.03 -5.13
CA GLU A 278 18.11 -4.19 -4.20
C GLU A 278 19.11 -3.03 -4.25
N ASN A 279 19.33 -2.46 -5.44
CA ASN A 279 20.15 -1.25 -5.62
C ASN A 279 19.50 0.00 -5.04
N LYS A 280 18.18 0.01 -4.83
CA LYS A 280 17.47 1.08 -4.08
C LYS A 280 17.50 0.91 -2.57
N GLY A 281 18.25 -0.07 -2.06
CA GLY A 281 18.47 -0.26 -0.63
C GLY A 281 17.48 -1.20 0.05
N TYR A 282 16.95 -2.18 -0.69
CA TYR A 282 16.06 -3.21 -0.16
C TYR A 282 16.74 -4.60 -0.21
N ASP A 283 16.27 -5.52 0.62
CA ASP A 283 16.63 -6.94 0.56
C ASP A 283 15.43 -7.74 0.05
N SER A 284 15.61 -8.61 -0.93
CA SER A 284 14.59 -9.60 -1.30
C SER A 284 14.49 -10.66 -0.20
N LEU A 285 13.28 -10.95 0.28
CA LEU A 285 13.07 -11.90 1.38
C LEU A 285 12.55 -13.25 0.91
N VAL A 286 11.52 -13.25 0.08
CA VAL A 286 10.83 -14.47 -0.36
C VAL A 286 10.13 -14.22 -1.69
N LYS A 287 9.96 -15.30 -2.46
CA LYS A 287 9.05 -15.34 -3.61
C LYS A 287 7.75 -16.00 -3.18
N ILE A 288 6.61 -15.38 -3.50
CA ILE A 288 5.30 -15.97 -3.31
C ILE A 288 4.74 -16.34 -4.68
N GLY A 289 4.50 -17.64 -4.86
CA GLY A 289 3.88 -18.18 -6.05
C GLY A 289 2.63 -18.97 -5.67
N HIS A 290 1.55 -18.81 -6.42
CA HIS A 290 0.37 -19.67 -6.28
C HIS A 290 0.37 -20.77 -7.36
N TYR A 291 -0.09 -22.00 -7.05
CA TYR A 291 -0.07 -23.14 -7.98
C TYR A 291 -0.84 -22.89 -9.29
N ARG A 292 -1.89 -22.07 -9.24
CA ARG A 292 -2.65 -21.55 -10.42
C ARG A 292 -2.05 -20.29 -11.06
N GLN A 293 -0.86 -19.86 -10.66
CA GLN A 293 -0.10 -18.72 -11.20
C GLN A 293 -0.82 -17.36 -11.25
N TRP A 294 -1.73 -17.12 -10.31
CA TRP A 294 -2.39 -15.81 -10.13
C TRP A 294 -1.74 -14.93 -9.07
N ALA A 295 -0.62 -15.37 -8.50
CA ALA A 295 0.27 -14.57 -7.66
C ALA A 295 1.69 -15.02 -7.96
N ASN A 296 2.57 -14.07 -8.25
CA ASN A 296 3.96 -14.28 -8.66
C ASN A 296 4.76 -13.06 -8.18
N ASP A 297 4.92 -12.95 -6.88
CA ASP A 297 5.48 -11.79 -6.21
C ASP A 297 6.86 -12.05 -5.63
N ILE A 298 7.71 -11.02 -5.61
CA ILE A 298 8.85 -10.95 -4.70
C ILE A 298 8.52 -9.96 -3.58
N ILE A 299 8.71 -10.38 -2.33
CA ILE A 299 8.61 -9.50 -1.17
C ILE A 299 9.98 -8.92 -0.84
N PHE A 300 10.07 -7.60 -0.79
CA PHE A 300 11.26 -6.86 -0.41
C PHE A 300 11.07 -6.12 0.92
N LYS A 301 12.17 -5.89 1.63
CA LYS A 301 12.20 -5.08 2.85
C LYS A 301 13.35 -4.08 2.81
N LYS A 302 13.08 -2.85 3.23
CA LYS A 302 14.09 -1.79 3.29
C LYS A 302 15.22 -2.17 4.24
N ARG A 303 16.47 -1.97 3.82
CA ARG A 303 17.65 -2.15 4.67
C ARG A 303 17.61 -1.12 5.78
N LYS A 304 17.92 -1.55 7.00
CA LYS A 304 18.18 -0.61 8.09
C LYS A 304 19.40 0.23 7.71
N ARG A 305 19.27 1.57 7.74
CA ARG A 305 20.43 2.45 7.65
C ARG A 305 21.33 2.15 8.85
N ASN A 306 22.49 1.57 8.60
CA ASN A 306 23.54 1.49 9.61
C ASN A 306 24.09 2.90 9.75
N PHE A 307 23.74 3.59 10.84
CA PHE A 307 24.49 4.76 11.27
C PHE A 307 25.88 4.26 11.65
N ARG A 308 26.86 4.50 10.78
CA ARG A 308 28.28 4.40 11.13
C ARG A 308 28.70 5.71 11.78
#